data_AF-A0A8E2DX17-F1
#
_entry.id   AF-A0A8E2DX17-F1
#
_cell.length_a   1.000
_cell.length_b   1.000
_cell.length_c   1.000
_cell.angle_alpha   90.00
_cell.angle_beta   90.00
_cell.angle_gamma   90.00
#
_symmetry.space_group_name_H-M   'P 1'
#
loop_
_entity.id
_entity.type
_entity.pdbx_description
1 polymer ?
#
loop_
_entity_poly.entity_id
_entity_poly.type
_entity_poly.pdbx_seq_one_letter_code
_entity_poly.pdbx_strand_id
1 'polypeptide(L)'
;MDTNDTALFDSAFTQDARWDLSGRVMEGLKAIHTECFDATIIKLDTTHYVTNIRINVTDEGSEASISALYHAKHYRGGTGMVPGLPWFMTGGVYFLDLVKVDVDGLWKIKFFKMNKMWTEGDYSVMGHD
;
A
#
# COMPACT_ATOMS: atom_id res chain seq x y z
N MET A 1 4.68 5.58 1.37
CA MET A 1 3.69 5.54 2.48
C MET A 1 4.34 6.04 3.75
N ASP A 2 5.21 5.26 4.40
CA ASP A 2 5.80 5.60 5.71
C ASP A 2 6.59 6.92 5.74
N THR A 3 7.19 7.32 4.62
CA THR A 3 7.97 8.57 4.49
C THR A 3 7.17 9.75 3.95
N ASN A 4 5.88 9.57 3.64
CA ASN A 4 5.02 10.56 2.97
C ASN A 4 5.64 11.14 1.67
N ASP A 5 6.48 10.37 0.99
CA ASP A 5 7.12 10.76 -0.28
C ASP A 5 6.24 10.36 -1.47
N THR A 6 5.60 11.36 -2.07
CA THR A 6 4.76 11.22 -3.27
C THR A 6 5.55 10.69 -4.45
N ALA A 7 6.75 11.21 -4.73
CA ALA A 7 7.51 10.79 -5.92
C ALA A 7 7.94 9.32 -5.80
N LEU A 8 8.35 8.88 -4.62
CA LEU A 8 8.66 7.47 -4.36
C LEU A 8 7.41 6.59 -4.48
N PHE A 9 6.27 7.04 -3.96
CA PHE A 9 5.01 6.32 -4.10
C PHE A 9 4.63 6.14 -5.58
N ASP A 10 4.64 7.22 -6.36
CA ASP A 10 4.30 7.22 -7.79
C ASP A 10 5.24 6.31 -8.59
N SER A 11 6.52 6.27 -8.23
CA SER A 11 7.52 5.44 -8.92
C SER A 11 7.22 3.94 -8.85
N ALA A 12 6.48 3.50 -7.83
CA ALA A 12 6.19 2.09 -7.59
C ALA A 12 5.03 1.55 -8.46
N PHE A 13 4.21 2.40 -9.07
CA PHE A 13 2.99 2.00 -9.79
C PHE A 13 3.05 2.32 -11.28
N THR A 14 2.37 1.52 -12.10
CA THR A 14 2.03 1.95 -13.47
C THR A 14 0.92 3.01 -13.43
N GLN A 15 0.82 3.85 -14.48
CA GLN A 15 -0.21 4.90 -14.54
C GLN A 15 -1.64 4.32 -14.52
N ASP A 16 -1.79 3.13 -15.07
CA ASP A 16 -3.01 2.36 -15.19
C ASP A 16 -3.05 1.19 -14.18
N ALA A 17 -2.37 1.33 -13.04
CA ALA A 17 -2.38 0.35 -11.97
C ALA A 17 -3.76 0.26 -11.32
N ARG A 18 -4.11 -0.94 -10.87
CA ARG A 18 -5.36 -1.21 -10.15
C ARG A 18 -5.07 -1.64 -8.73
N TRP A 19 -5.78 -1.07 -7.76
CA TRP A 19 -5.66 -1.45 -6.35
C TRP A 19 -7.00 -1.93 -5.79
N ASP A 20 -7.06 -3.22 -5.44
CA ASP A 20 -8.15 -3.85 -4.69
C ASP A 20 -7.83 -3.81 -3.18
N LEU A 21 -8.49 -2.91 -2.46
CA LEU A 21 -8.40 -2.76 -1.02
C LEU A 21 -9.58 -3.48 -0.36
N SER A 22 -9.44 -4.80 -0.15
CA SER A 22 -10.47 -5.66 0.45
C SER A 22 -11.86 -5.51 -0.19
N GLY A 23 -11.92 -5.51 -1.52
CA GLY A 23 -13.15 -5.42 -2.32
C GLY A 23 -13.46 -4.00 -2.83
N ARG A 24 -12.86 -2.95 -2.25
CA ARG A 24 -12.92 -1.60 -2.81
C ARG A 24 -11.83 -1.44 -3.85
N VAL A 25 -12.21 -1.24 -5.11
CA VAL A 25 -11.29 -1.15 -6.23
C VAL A 25 -11.07 0.29 -6.65
N MET A 26 -9.81 0.70 -6.77
CA MET A 26 -9.36 1.97 -7.35
C MET A 26 -8.65 1.69 -8.68
N GLU A 27 -9.08 2.39 -9.73
CA GLU A 27 -8.60 2.18 -11.11
C GLU A 27 -7.73 3.35 -11.58
N GLY A 28 -6.46 3.06 -11.87
CA GLY A 28 -5.45 4.03 -12.26
C GLY A 28 -4.80 4.74 -11.07
N LEU A 29 -3.56 5.21 -11.28
CA LEU A 29 -2.77 5.90 -10.26
C LEU A 29 -3.51 7.14 -9.73
N LYS A 30 -4.21 7.87 -10.60
CA LYS A 30 -5.03 9.02 -10.19
C LYS A 30 -6.07 8.65 -9.14
N ALA A 31 -6.82 7.55 -9.34
CA ALA A 31 -7.83 7.12 -8.37
C ALA A 31 -7.16 6.72 -7.05
N ILE A 32 -6.07 5.95 -7.11
CA ILE A 32 -5.27 5.54 -5.95
C ILE A 32 -4.85 6.76 -5.10
N HIS A 33 -4.43 7.85 -5.75
CA HIS A 33 -4.14 9.11 -5.06
C HIS A 33 -5.37 9.71 -4.41
N THR A 34 -6.39 10.02 -5.21
CA THR A 34 -7.55 10.78 -4.76
C THR A 34 -8.38 10.06 -3.71
N GLU A 35 -8.33 8.74 -3.69
CA GLU A 35 -9.20 7.89 -2.87
C GLU A 35 -8.51 7.24 -1.68
N CYS A 36 -7.17 7.20 -1.66
CA CYS A 36 -6.40 6.55 -0.62
C CYS A 36 -5.17 7.35 -0.20
N PHE A 37 -4.19 7.56 -1.10
CA PHE A 37 -2.90 8.10 -0.69
C PHE A 37 -2.98 9.56 -0.22
N ASP A 38 -3.51 10.46 -1.05
CA ASP A 38 -3.63 11.89 -0.72
C ASP A 38 -4.78 12.15 0.27
N ALA A 39 -5.86 11.37 0.13
CA ALA A 39 -7.04 11.51 0.96
C ALA A 39 -6.75 11.16 2.42
N THR A 40 -6.00 10.08 2.65
CA THR A 40 -5.84 9.47 3.98
C THR A 40 -4.37 9.27 4.34
N ILE A 41 -3.63 8.45 3.58
CA ILE A 41 -2.33 7.91 4.05
C ILE A 41 -1.30 8.98 4.32
N ILE A 42 -1.18 10.00 3.45
CA ILE A 42 -0.15 11.05 3.57
C ILE A 42 -0.30 11.92 4.85
N LYS A 43 -1.46 11.84 5.53
CA LYS A 43 -1.79 12.61 6.74
C LYS A 43 -1.52 11.83 8.03
N LEU A 44 -1.05 10.58 7.92
CA LEU A 44 -0.86 9.66 9.04
C LEU A 44 0.62 9.44 9.31
N ASP A 45 0.94 9.12 10.56
CA ASP A 45 2.23 8.50 10.88
C ASP A 45 2.04 7.00 10.71
N THR A 46 2.80 6.36 9.83
CA THR A 46 2.62 4.94 9.49
C THR A 46 3.92 4.16 9.52
N THR A 47 3.79 2.86 9.74
CA THR A 47 4.87 1.89 9.47
C THR A 47 4.26 0.63 8.88
N HIS A 48 4.77 0.23 7.71
CA HIS A 48 4.36 -0.98 7.01
C HIS A 48 5.47 -2.02 7.06
N TYR A 49 5.29 -3.05 7.88
CA TYR A 49 6.15 -4.23 7.89
C TYR A 49 5.64 -5.23 6.85
N VAL A 50 6.45 -5.52 5.84
CA VAL A 50 6.14 -6.53 4.81
C VAL A 50 7.12 -7.67 4.94
N THR A 51 6.61 -8.89 5.10
CA THR A 51 7.42 -10.10 5.37
C THR A 51 6.96 -11.29 4.56
N ASN A 52 7.69 -12.41 4.66
CA ASN A 52 7.35 -13.68 4.01
C ASN A 52 7.11 -13.53 2.51
N ILE A 53 7.94 -12.69 1.88
CA ILE A 53 7.82 -12.34 0.47
C ILE A 53 8.16 -13.56 -0.38
N ARG A 54 7.25 -13.92 -1.27
CA ARG A 54 7.47 -14.89 -2.34
C ARG A 54 7.29 -14.18 -3.66
N ILE A 55 8.26 -14.36 -4.56
CA ILE A 55 8.30 -13.74 -5.88
C ILE A 55 8.31 -14.85 -6.92
N ASN A 56 7.52 -14.69 -7.97
CA ASN A 56 7.53 -15.53 -9.15
C ASN A 56 7.68 -14.65 -10.39
N VAL A 57 8.85 -14.66 -11.01
CA VAL A 57 9.11 -13.96 -12.28
C VAL A 57 8.78 -14.91 -13.43
N THR A 58 8.12 -14.42 -14.48
CA THR A 58 7.82 -15.25 -15.66
C THR A 58 9.07 -15.58 -16.45
N ASP A 59 8.99 -16.59 -17.32
CA ASP A 59 10.13 -17.05 -18.13
C ASP A 59 10.64 -15.95 -19.08
N GLU A 60 9.76 -15.04 -19.53
CA GLU A 60 10.09 -13.88 -20.36
C GLU A 60 10.85 -12.80 -19.59
N GLY A 61 10.83 -12.83 -18.25
CA GLY A 61 11.56 -11.89 -17.40
C GLY A 61 11.02 -10.45 -17.39
N SER A 62 9.81 -10.24 -17.91
CA SER A 62 9.14 -8.92 -17.99
C SER A 62 7.92 -8.79 -17.08
N GLU A 63 7.43 -9.89 -16.51
CA GLU A 63 6.30 -9.93 -15.59
C GLU A 63 6.67 -10.70 -14.32
N ALA A 64 6.04 -10.36 -13.20
CA ALA A 64 6.22 -11.07 -11.95
C ALA A 64 4.96 -11.00 -11.08
N SER A 65 4.78 -11.99 -10.21
CA SER A 65 3.80 -11.94 -9.13
C SER A 65 4.48 -12.03 -7.77
N ILE A 66 3.92 -11.32 -6.79
CA ILE A 66 4.39 -11.31 -5.40
C ILE A 66 3.24 -11.68 -4.48
N SER A 67 3.53 -12.53 -3.49
CA SER A 67 2.70 -12.65 -2.29
C SER A 67 3.52 -12.29 -1.06
N ALA A 68 2.95 -11.54 -0.13
CA ALA A 68 3.63 -11.17 1.11
C ALA A 68 2.63 -11.03 2.26
N LEU A 69 3.10 -11.22 3.49
CA LEU A 69 2.35 -10.82 4.68
C LEU A 69 2.63 -9.35 4.98
N TYR A 70 1.66 -8.66 5.57
CA TYR A 70 1.88 -7.29 6.03
C TYR A 70 1.30 -7.04 7.42
N HIS A 71 1.96 -6.12 8.14
CA HIS A 71 1.44 -5.40 9.30
C HIS A 71 1.62 -3.90 9.07
N ALA A 72 0.51 -3.17 9.09
CA ALA A 72 0.53 -1.72 8.97
C ALA A 72 -0.05 -1.10 10.23
N LYS A 73 0.74 -0.27 10.91
CA LYS A 73 0.30 0.52 12.07
C LYS A 73 0.17 1.98 11.67
N HIS A 74 -0.89 2.62 12.15
CA HIS A 74 -1.26 3.98 11.82
C HIS A 74 -1.54 4.76 13.10
N TYR A 75 -1.05 5.99 13.13
CA TYR A 75 -1.42 7.03 14.08
C TYR A 75 -1.88 8.26 13.29
N ARG A 76 -2.62 9.16 13.94
CA ARG A 76 -2.88 10.50 13.37
C ARG A 76 -1.54 11.22 13.17
N GLY A 77 -1.42 12.04 12.12
CA GLY A 77 -0.15 12.71 11.81
C GLY A 77 0.44 13.47 13.00
N GLY A 78 1.75 13.28 13.23
CA GLY A 78 2.51 13.89 14.33
C GLY A 78 2.23 13.31 15.72
N THR A 79 1.43 12.26 15.84
CA THR A 79 1.01 11.70 17.14
C THR A 79 1.68 10.38 17.50
N GLY A 80 2.44 9.76 16.58
CA GLY A 80 3.01 8.42 16.77
C GLY A 80 3.98 8.28 17.95
N MET A 81 4.56 9.39 18.42
CA MET A 81 5.46 9.41 19.57
C MET A 81 4.78 9.79 20.89
N VAL A 82 3.49 10.09 20.88
CA VAL A 82 2.74 10.52 22.07
C VAL A 82 2.10 9.29 22.74
N PRO A 83 2.49 8.93 23.98
CA PRO A 83 1.94 7.76 24.66
C PRO A 83 0.43 7.86 24.88
N GLY A 84 -0.27 6.72 24.75
CA GLY A 84 -1.69 6.60 25.06
C GLY A 84 -2.65 7.18 24.01
N LEU A 85 -2.16 7.77 22.92
CA LEU A 85 -3.03 8.23 21.84
C LEU A 85 -3.57 7.08 20.99
N PRO A 86 -4.77 7.24 20.40
CA PRO A 86 -5.39 6.19 19.57
C PRO A 86 -4.52 5.84 18.36
N TRP A 87 -4.57 4.56 18.00
CA TRP A 87 -3.89 3.99 16.84
C TRP A 87 -4.78 2.96 16.17
N PHE A 88 -4.47 2.66 14.91
CA PHE A 88 -5.13 1.62 14.14
C PHE A 88 -4.12 0.70 13.48
N MET A 89 -4.32 -0.60 13.59
CA MET A 89 -3.47 -1.63 13.00
C MET A 89 -4.26 -2.54 12.09
N THR A 90 -3.63 -2.93 10.99
CA THR A 90 -4.18 -3.93 10.08
C THR A 90 -3.12 -5.00 9.78
N GLY A 91 -3.57 -6.24 9.67
CA GLY A 91 -2.74 -7.38 9.29
C GLY A 91 -3.41 -8.18 8.18
N GLY A 92 -2.60 -8.70 7.27
CA GLY A 92 -3.15 -9.41 6.11
C GLY A 92 -2.13 -9.91 5.12
N VAL A 93 -2.60 -10.13 3.90
CA VAL A 93 -1.79 -10.61 2.78
C VAL A 93 -1.87 -9.62 1.62
N TYR A 94 -0.73 -9.34 1.00
CA TYR A 94 -0.62 -8.67 -0.28
C TYR A 94 -0.45 -9.68 -1.40
N PHE A 95 -1.15 -9.45 -2.50
CA PHE A 95 -0.90 -10.09 -3.78
C PHE A 95 -0.66 -8.99 -4.81
N LEU A 96 0.48 -9.03 -5.50
CA LEU A 96 0.83 -8.01 -6.47
C LEU A 96 1.19 -8.67 -7.80
N ASP A 97 0.78 -8.04 -8.89
CA ASP A 97 1.30 -8.30 -10.23
C ASP A 97 2.16 -7.10 -10.65
N LEU A 98 3.34 -7.39 -11.16
CA LEU A 98 4.34 -6.41 -11.55
C LEU A 98 4.74 -6.59 -13.00
N VAL A 99 5.05 -5.48 -13.64
CA VAL A 99 5.62 -5.41 -14.98
C VAL A 99 6.94 -4.67 -14.93
N LYS A 100 7.91 -5.14 -15.71
CA LYS A 100 9.16 -4.42 -15.92
C LYS A 100 8.90 -3.33 -16.95
N VAL A 101 9.21 -2.08 -16.60
CA VAL A 101 9.01 -0.93 -17.47
C VAL A 101 10.36 -0.54 -18.05
N ASP A 102 10.54 -0.77 -19.35
CA ASP A 102 11.84 -0.58 -20.02
C ASP A 102 12.33 0.87 -20.03
N VAL A 103 11.42 1.85 -19.99
CA VAL A 103 11.75 3.27 -20.08
C VAL A 103 12.61 3.76 -18.90
N ASP A 104 12.41 3.19 -17.71
CA ASP A 104 13.16 3.51 -16.49
C ASP A 104 13.88 2.30 -15.88
N GLY A 105 13.70 1.11 -16.45
CA GLY A 105 14.34 -0.13 -16.02
C GLY A 105 13.79 -0.67 -14.69
N LEU A 106 12.65 -0.15 -14.20
CA LEU A 106 12.08 -0.50 -12.91
C LEU A 106 10.98 -1.56 -13.03
N TRP A 107 10.80 -2.32 -11.95
CA TRP A 107 9.57 -3.12 -11.75
C TRP A 107 8.51 -2.23 -11.13
N LYS A 108 7.31 -2.22 -11.73
CA LYS A 108 6.19 -1.43 -11.25
C LYS A 108 4.96 -2.29 -11.04
N ILE A 109 4.19 -1.93 -10.03
CA ILE A 109 2.95 -2.59 -9.65
C ILE A 109 1.88 -2.24 -10.69
N LYS A 110 1.34 -3.29 -11.31
CA LYS A 110 0.21 -3.22 -12.26
C LYS A 110 -1.11 -3.57 -11.57
N PHE A 111 -1.07 -4.54 -10.65
CA PHE A 111 -2.20 -4.88 -9.80
C PHE A 111 -1.72 -5.04 -8.36
N PHE A 112 -2.46 -4.44 -7.42
CA PHE A 112 -2.23 -4.60 -5.99
C PHE A 112 -3.53 -5.03 -5.32
N LYS A 113 -3.58 -6.26 -4.81
CA LYS A 113 -4.63 -6.71 -3.91
C LYS A 113 -4.15 -6.75 -2.48
N MET A 114 -4.79 -5.97 -1.63
CA MET A 114 -4.65 -6.03 -0.19
C MET A 114 -5.83 -6.79 0.41
N ASN A 115 -5.55 -7.95 1.02
CA ASN A 115 -6.53 -8.72 1.77
C ASN A 115 -6.31 -8.56 3.28
N LYS A 116 -7.03 -7.63 3.91
CA LYS A 116 -7.09 -7.50 5.38
C LYS A 116 -7.67 -8.78 5.98
N MET A 117 -6.90 -9.45 6.83
CA MET A 117 -7.38 -10.62 7.59
C MET A 117 -7.92 -10.22 8.96
N TRP A 118 -7.37 -9.15 9.54
CA TRP A 118 -7.82 -8.61 10.81
C TRP A 118 -7.43 -7.14 10.96
N THR A 119 -8.08 -6.48 11.92
CA THR A 119 -7.83 -5.10 12.31
C THR A 119 -7.88 -4.97 13.82
N GLU A 120 -7.12 -4.04 14.39
CA GLU A 120 -7.10 -3.76 15.82
C GLU A 120 -6.95 -2.27 16.08
N GLY A 121 -7.55 -1.77 17.16
CA GLY A 121 -7.49 -0.36 17.55
C GLY A 121 -8.66 0.48 17.02
N ASP A 122 -8.46 1.79 16.97
CA ASP A 122 -9.47 2.80 16.69
C ASP A 122 -9.50 3.17 15.20
N TYR A 123 -10.50 2.67 14.47
CA TYR A 123 -10.67 2.93 13.04
C TYR A 123 -10.77 4.43 12.69
N SER A 124 -11.22 5.28 13.61
CA SER A 124 -11.35 6.73 13.38
C SER A 124 -10.00 7.42 13.11
N VAL A 125 -8.88 6.76 13.42
CA VAL A 125 -7.53 7.22 13.04
C VAL A 125 -7.40 7.36 11.53
N MET A 126 -8.09 6.54 10.74
CA MET A 126 -8.08 6.59 9.28
C MET A 126 -8.89 7.77 8.70
N GLY A 127 -9.48 8.64 9.55
CA GLY A 127 -10.25 9.79 9.11
C GLY A 127 -11.62 9.43 8.51
N HIS A 128 -12.18 8.30 8.95
CA HIS A 128 -13.52 7.85 8.60
C HIS A 128 -14.38 7.86 9.87
N ASP A 129 -15.55 8.48 9.79
CA ASP A 129 -16.59 8.47 10.82
C ASP A 129 -17.38 7.15 10.81
#